data_AF-T2M423-F1
#
_entry.id   AF-T2M423-F1
#
_cell.length_a   1.000
_cell.length_b   1.000
_cell.length_c   1.000
_cell.angle_alpha   90.00
_cell.angle_beta   90.00
_cell.angle_gamma   90.00
#
_symmetry.space_group_name_H-M   'P 1'
#
loop_
_entity.id
_entity.type
_entity.pdbx_description
1 polymer ?
#
loop_
_entity_poly.entity_id
_entity_poly.type
_entity_poly.pdbx_seq_one_letter_code
_entity_poly.pdbx_strand_id
1 'polypeptide(L)'
;MNSVYGEPAFDENGVPMVLSWSVADVGLWVRDVLQYPEYEECFVKNFINGQKLIYIDASILPRIGVTNFLHIMDIASKVRVLLGIEDPFWNRSITLPSRDPVGHFLERKSITGNNADRLTFREHLRYLSMFSEHK
;
A
#
# COMPACT_ATOMS: atom_id res chain seq x y z
N MET A 1 4.52 -12.03 21.66
CA MET A 1 3.70 -10.82 21.89
C MET A 1 3.37 -10.23 20.53
N ASN A 2 2.10 -10.44 20.12
CA ASN A 2 1.27 -9.77 19.11
C ASN A 2 1.83 -9.48 17.69
N SER A 3 1.69 -10.51 16.86
CA SER A 3 1.68 -10.54 15.39
C SER A 3 0.47 -9.80 14.79
N VAL A 4 0.41 -8.48 14.89
CA VAL A 4 -0.70 -7.66 14.31
C VAL A 4 -0.24 -6.84 13.09
N TYR A 5 1.07 -6.67 12.90
CA TYR A 5 1.62 -5.72 11.93
C TYR A 5 2.36 -6.37 10.74
N GLY A 6 2.43 -7.70 10.67
CA GLY A 6 3.17 -8.43 9.63
C GLY A 6 2.31 -9.11 8.55
N GLU A 7 1.00 -9.19 8.76
CA GLU A 7 0.06 -9.87 7.86
C GLU A 7 -0.91 -8.87 7.23
N PRO A 8 -1.36 -9.10 5.99
CA PRO A 8 -2.38 -8.27 5.38
C PRO A 8 -3.69 -8.38 6.17
N ALA A 9 -4.10 -7.27 6.78
CA ALA A 9 -5.36 -7.15 7.49
C ALA A 9 -6.29 -6.20 6.75
N PHE A 10 -7.52 -6.64 6.50
CA PHE A 10 -8.56 -5.86 5.83
C PHE A 10 -9.77 -5.71 6.74
N ASP A 11 -10.47 -4.58 6.65
CA ASP A 11 -11.73 -4.36 7.35
C ASP A 11 -12.92 -5.10 6.67
N GLU A 12 -14.11 -4.98 7.25
CA GLU A 12 -15.35 -5.56 6.70
C GLU A 12 -15.72 -5.06 5.30
N ASN A 13 -15.15 -3.93 4.88
CA ASN A 13 -15.38 -3.30 3.58
C ASN A 13 -14.29 -3.64 2.55
N GLY A 14 -13.33 -4.49 2.92
CA GLY A 14 -12.19 -4.87 2.09
C GLY A 14 -11.11 -3.79 1.99
N VAL A 15 -11.09 -2.82 2.90
CA VAL A 15 -10.06 -1.77 2.97
C VAL A 15 -8.87 -2.29 3.77
N PRO A 16 -7.64 -2.17 3.26
CA PRO A 16 -6.46 -2.50 4.06
C PRO A 16 -6.41 -1.65 5.34
N MET A 17 -6.33 -2.30 6.50
CA MET A 17 -6.29 -1.62 7.81
C MET A 17 -5.06 -0.72 7.93
N VAL A 18 -3.98 -1.04 7.21
CA VAL A 18 -2.78 -0.21 7.09
C VAL A 18 -3.08 1.22 6.67
N LEU A 19 -4.17 1.49 5.93
CA LEU A 19 -4.52 2.85 5.51
C LEU A 19 -4.92 3.76 6.67
N SER A 20 -5.33 3.19 7.81
CA SER A 20 -5.68 3.94 9.02
C SER A 20 -4.46 4.27 9.91
N TRP A 21 -3.28 3.75 9.57
CA TRP A 21 -2.08 3.94 10.38
C TRP A 21 -1.62 5.40 10.40
N SER A 22 -1.31 5.87 11.61
CA SER A 22 -0.64 7.13 11.81
C SER A 22 0.83 7.03 11.38
N VAL A 23 1.51 8.18 11.32
CA VAL A 23 2.96 8.23 11.05
C VAL A 23 3.75 7.45 12.10
N ALA A 24 3.30 7.48 13.36
CA ALA A 24 3.95 6.73 14.44
C ALA A 24 3.78 5.22 14.26
N ASP A 25 2.60 4.76 13.86
CA ASP A 25 2.34 3.34 13.61
C ASP A 25 3.20 2.80 12.46
N VAL A 26 3.37 3.59 11.39
CA VAL A 26 4.29 3.26 10.29
C VAL A 26 5.74 3.17 10.78
N GLY A 27 6.18 4.11 11.63
CA GLY A 27 7.52 4.07 12.23
C GLY A 27 7.74 2.81 13.07
N LEU A 28 6.78 2.46 13.93
CA LEU A 28 6.82 1.23 14.73
C LEU A 28 6.84 -0.01 13.86
N TRP A 29 6.08 -0.05 12.76
CA TRP A 29 6.13 -1.15 11.80
C TRP A 29 7.52 -1.30 11.16
N VAL A 30 8.15 -0.19 10.74
CA VAL A 30 9.52 -0.22 10.19
C VAL A 30 10.53 -0.73 11.23
N ARG A 31 10.42 -0.27 12.47
CA ARG A 31 11.33 -0.67 13.55
C ARG A 31 11.15 -2.12 13.99
N ASP A 32 9.91 -2.50 14.32
CA ASP A 32 9.61 -3.72 15.06
C ASP A 32 9.28 -4.92 14.15
N VAL A 33 8.74 -4.66 12.95
CA VAL A 33 8.26 -5.72 12.05
C VAL A 33 9.22 -5.93 10.89
N LEU A 34 9.65 -4.84 10.24
CA LEU A 34 10.67 -4.90 9.20
C LEU A 34 12.08 -5.07 9.79
N GLN A 35 12.25 -4.83 11.10
CA GLN A 35 13.53 -4.92 11.80
C GLN A 35 14.60 -3.96 11.24
N TYR A 36 14.17 -2.79 10.77
CA TYR A 36 15.04 -1.71 10.28
C TYR A 36 14.90 -0.45 11.14
N PRO A 37 15.31 -0.47 12.42
CA PRO A 37 15.23 0.69 13.30
C PRO A 37 15.91 1.94 12.73
N GLU A 38 16.96 1.78 11.93
CA GLU A 38 17.69 2.87 11.27
C GLU A 38 16.83 3.66 10.27
N TYR A 39 15.74 3.08 9.76
CA TYR A 39 14.84 3.73 8.81
C TYR A 39 13.57 4.27 9.45
N GLU A 40 13.30 4.02 10.73
CA GLU A 40 12.12 4.56 11.42
C GLU A 40 12.02 6.09 11.22
N GLU A 41 13.12 6.80 11.51
CA GLU A 41 13.15 8.26 11.37
C GLU A 41 12.97 8.72 9.92
N CYS A 42 13.41 7.94 8.94
CA CYS A 42 13.21 8.25 7.52
C CYS A 42 11.71 8.31 7.18
N PHE A 43 10.91 7.37 7.69
CA PHE A 43 9.47 7.37 7.46
C PHE A 43 8.75 8.46 8.27
N VAL A 44 9.15 8.65 9.54
CA VAL A 44 8.52 9.63 10.43
C VAL A 44 8.78 11.06 9.96
N LYS A 45 10.03 11.43 9.65
CA LYS A 45 10.40 12.79 9.22
C LYS A 45 9.81 13.16 7.86
N ASN A 46 9.57 12.17 6.98
CA ASN A 46 8.89 12.37 5.70
C ASN A 46 7.35 12.31 5.82
N PHE A 47 6.82 12.22 7.04
CA PHE A 47 5.39 12.15 7.33
C PHE A 47 4.68 11.03 6.56
N ILE A 48 5.30 9.86 6.45
CA ILE A 48 4.70 8.71 5.77
C ILE A 48 3.69 8.07 6.72
N ASN A 49 2.41 8.20 6.38
CA ASN A 49 1.29 7.54 7.06
C ASN A 49 0.80 6.34 6.23
N GLY A 50 -0.20 5.62 6.76
CA GLY A 50 -0.82 4.48 6.10
C GLY A 50 -1.26 4.73 4.65
N GLN A 51 -1.94 5.84 4.41
CA GLN A 51 -2.36 6.24 3.06
C GLN A 51 -1.19 6.51 2.11
N LYS A 52 -0.11 7.13 2.61
CA LYS A 52 1.08 7.41 1.81
C LYS A 52 1.88 6.15 1.46
N LEU A 53 1.73 5.05 2.18
CA LEU A 53 2.34 3.77 1.81
C LEU A 53 1.85 3.28 0.43
N ILE A 54 0.65 3.68 -0.02
CA ILE A 54 0.15 3.39 -1.38
C ILE A 54 1.12 3.91 -2.45
N TYR A 55 1.84 5.00 -2.16
CA TYR A 55 2.78 5.60 -3.08
C TYR A 55 4.23 5.15 -2.84
N ILE A 56 4.52 4.36 -1.81
CA ILE A 56 5.89 3.92 -1.55
C ILE A 56 6.22 2.75 -2.47
N ASP A 57 7.12 3.00 -3.43
CA ASP A 57 7.72 2.00 -4.30
C ASP A 57 9.24 1.97 -4.18
N ALA A 58 9.88 1.04 -4.88
CA ALA A 58 11.33 0.88 -4.89
C ALA A 58 12.09 2.14 -5.38
N SER A 59 11.45 3.02 -6.14
CA SER A 59 12.05 4.26 -6.67
C SER A 59 11.95 5.44 -5.69
N ILE A 60 10.95 5.41 -4.79
CA ILE A 60 10.72 6.47 -3.79
C ILE A 60 11.51 6.22 -2.51
N LEU A 61 11.77 4.97 -2.16
CA LEU A 61 12.56 4.58 -0.97
C LEU A 61 13.93 5.29 -0.87
N PRO A 62 14.75 5.40 -1.94
CA PRO A 62 15.98 6.19 -1.93
C PRO A 62 15.77 7.66 -1.59
N ARG A 63 14.66 8.25 -2.03
CA ARG A 63 14.37 9.68 -1.85
C ARG A 63 14.01 10.02 -0.40
N ILE A 64 13.52 9.05 0.36
CA ILE A 64 13.22 9.21 1.79
C ILE A 64 14.37 8.79 2.70
N GLY A 65 15.46 8.24 2.15
CA GLY A 65 16.69 7.90 2.89
C GLY A 65 17.04 6.41 2.95
N VAL A 66 16.26 5.52 2.31
CA VAL A 66 16.56 4.09 2.24
C VAL A 66 17.40 3.80 1.00
N THR A 67 18.71 3.66 1.17
CA THR A 67 19.66 3.54 0.04
C THR A 67 20.18 2.12 -0.20
N ASN A 68 20.04 1.21 0.76
CA ASN A 68 20.48 -0.18 0.59
C ASN A 68 19.52 -0.92 -0.33
N PHE A 69 20.03 -1.43 -1.45
CA PHE A 69 19.25 -2.13 -2.46
C PHE A 69 18.44 -3.32 -1.93
N LEU A 70 19.02 -4.13 -1.04
CA LEU A 70 18.33 -5.28 -0.47
C LEU A 70 17.18 -4.85 0.45
N HIS A 71 17.40 -3.78 1.22
CA HIS A 71 16.36 -3.21 2.08
C HIS A 71 15.24 -2.58 1.25
N ILE A 72 15.57 -1.91 0.15
CA ILE A 72 14.58 -1.37 -0.79
C ILE A 72 13.67 -2.48 -1.33
N MET A 73 14.27 -3.59 -1.76
CA MET A 73 13.52 -4.73 -2.30
C MET A 73 12.60 -5.37 -1.26
N ASP A 74 13.09 -5.60 -0.03
CA ASP A 74 12.29 -6.20 1.03
C ASP A 74 11.17 -5.27 1.48
N ILE A 75 11.46 -4.01 1.77
CA ILE A 75 10.45 -3.02 2.19
C ILE A 75 9.37 -2.87 1.11
N ALA A 76 9.76 -2.73 -0.17
CA ALA A 76 8.78 -2.62 -1.26
C ALA A 76 7.90 -3.87 -1.39
N SER A 77 8.46 -5.06 -1.18
CA SER A 77 7.70 -6.31 -1.15
C SER A 77 6.70 -6.33 0.01
N LYS A 78 7.15 -5.98 1.23
CA LYS A 78 6.30 -5.96 2.42
C LYS A 78 5.19 -4.93 2.34
N VAL A 79 5.43 -3.76 1.73
CA VAL A 79 4.39 -2.77 1.44
C VAL A 79 3.31 -3.35 0.51
N ARG A 80 3.69 -4.07 -0.55
CA ARG A 80 2.71 -4.72 -1.45
C ARG A 80 1.88 -5.76 -0.72
N VAL A 81 2.51 -6.58 0.12
CA VAL A 81 1.81 -7.57 0.96
C VAL A 81 0.79 -6.86 1.86
N LEU A 82 1.18 -5.81 2.60
CA LEU A 82 0.26 -5.07 3.46
C LEU A 82 -0.93 -4.47 2.72
N LEU A 83 -0.72 -4.01 1.49
CA LEU A 83 -1.76 -3.40 0.66
C LEU A 83 -2.59 -4.43 -0.12
N GLY A 84 -2.18 -5.70 -0.14
CA GLY A 84 -2.82 -6.74 -0.94
C GLY A 84 -2.63 -6.58 -2.45
N ILE A 85 -1.55 -5.92 -2.88
CA ILE A 85 -1.24 -5.71 -4.30
C ILE A 85 -0.40 -6.88 -4.80
N GLU A 86 -0.71 -7.38 -5.99
CA GLU A 86 0.11 -8.39 -6.66
C GLU A 86 1.51 -7.86 -7.02
N ASP A 87 2.51 -8.75 -7.04
CA ASP A 87 3.83 -8.37 -7.50
C ASP A 87 3.82 -7.96 -8.99
N PRO A 88 4.59 -6.93 -9.37
CA PRO A 88 4.69 -6.52 -10.75
C PRO A 88 5.40 -7.60 -11.56
N PHE A 89 4.62 -8.43 -12.26
CA PHE A 89 5.17 -9.45 -13.13
C PHE A 89 5.60 -8.86 -14.48
N TRP A 90 6.84 -9.15 -14.88
CA TRP A 90 7.38 -8.73 -16.18
C TRP A 90 6.64 -9.38 -17.37
N ASN A 91 5.97 -10.51 -17.16
CA ASN A 91 5.20 -11.25 -18.17
C ASN A 91 3.69 -10.91 -18.16
N ARG A 92 3.27 -9.86 -17.45
CA ARG A 92 1.87 -9.41 -17.44
C ARG A 92 1.47 -8.98 -18.85
N SER A 93 0.35 -9.52 -19.35
CA SER A 93 -0.12 -9.20 -20.69
C SER A 93 -0.41 -7.70 -20.84
N ILE A 94 0.07 -7.11 -21.94
CA ILE A 94 -0.24 -5.71 -22.31
C ILE A 94 -1.72 -5.47 -22.59
N THR A 95 -2.50 -6.54 -22.78
CA THR A 95 -3.97 -6.47 -22.97
C THR A 95 -4.72 -6.27 -21.66
N LEU A 96 -4.10 -6.56 -20.51
CA LEU A 96 -4.68 -6.30 -19.20
C LEU A 96 -4.60 -4.80 -18.88
N PRO A 97 -5.56 -4.25 -18.10
CA PRO A 97 -5.48 -2.88 -17.62
C PRO A 97 -4.15 -2.61 -16.92
N SER A 98 -3.58 -1.42 -17.05
CA SER A 98 -2.25 -1.09 -16.51
C SER A 98 -2.10 -1.33 -15.00
N ARG A 99 -3.21 -1.34 -14.25
CA ARG A 99 -3.24 -1.63 -12.82
C ARG A 99 -4.28 -2.68 -12.46
N ASP A 100 -3.99 -3.43 -11.41
CA ASP A 100 -4.90 -4.39 -10.80
C ASP A 100 -6.11 -3.69 -10.16
N PRO A 101 -7.30 -4.31 -10.04
CA PRO A 101 -8.46 -3.71 -9.38
C PRO A 101 -8.16 -3.24 -7.95
N VAL A 102 -7.27 -3.94 -7.22
CA VAL A 102 -6.83 -3.50 -5.89
C VAL A 102 -5.99 -2.23 -6.00
N GLY A 103 -5.06 -2.16 -6.95
CA GLY A 103 -4.26 -0.95 -7.20
C GLY A 103 -5.13 0.27 -7.53
N HIS A 104 -6.12 0.10 -8.42
CA HIS A 104 -7.06 1.17 -8.78
C HIS A 104 -7.95 1.57 -7.58
N PHE A 105 -8.35 0.62 -6.74
CA PHE A 105 -9.07 0.92 -5.50
C PHE A 105 -8.25 1.80 -4.56
N LEU A 106 -6.98 1.43 -4.36
CA LEU A 106 -6.06 2.12 -3.47
C LEU A 106 -5.77 3.55 -3.93
N GLU A 107 -5.62 3.80 -5.23
CA GLU A 107 -5.51 5.17 -5.76
C GLU A 107 -6.70 6.06 -5.44
N ARG A 108 -7.91 5.50 -5.40
CA ARG A 108 -9.09 6.27 -4.99
C ARG A 108 -9.11 6.52 -3.49
N LYS A 109 -8.54 5.61 -2.71
CA LYS A 109 -8.41 5.69 -1.25
C LYS A 109 -7.24 6.55 -0.77
N SER A 110 -6.28 6.87 -1.62
CA SER A 110 -5.13 7.69 -1.25
C SER A 110 -5.45 9.18 -1.15
N ILE A 111 -6.56 9.62 -1.76
CA ILE A 111 -7.06 10.99 -1.68
C ILE A 111 -7.92 11.12 -0.42
N THR A 112 -7.80 12.24 0.29
CA THR A 112 -8.64 12.52 1.45
C THR A 112 -10.01 13.07 1.04
N GLY A 113 -11.07 12.63 1.74
CA GLY A 113 -12.40 13.20 1.62
C GLY A 113 -13.52 12.17 1.72
N ASN A 114 -14.75 12.65 1.98
CA ASN A 114 -15.92 11.82 2.26
C ASN A 114 -16.18 10.72 1.23
N ASN A 115 -15.91 11.00 -0.06
CA ASN A 115 -16.12 10.02 -1.13
C ASN A 115 -15.08 8.89 -1.09
N ALA A 116 -13.82 9.21 -0.79
CA ALA A 116 -12.77 8.23 -0.64
C ALA A 116 -13.02 7.39 0.62
N ASP A 117 -13.36 8.03 1.73
CA ASP A 117 -13.60 7.35 3.02
C ASP A 117 -14.74 6.34 2.92
N ARG A 118 -15.85 6.72 2.27
CA ARG A 118 -17.03 5.86 2.10
C ARG A 118 -16.86 4.73 1.08
N LEU A 119 -15.88 4.81 0.18
CA LEU A 119 -15.72 3.85 -0.90
C LEU A 119 -15.40 2.45 -0.36
N THR A 120 -16.24 1.47 -0.63
CA THR A 120 -15.97 0.06 -0.29
C THR A 120 -15.35 -0.69 -1.47
N PHE A 121 -14.61 -1.77 -1.21
CA PHE A 121 -14.02 -2.57 -2.28
C PHE A 121 -15.09 -3.17 -3.20
N ARG A 122 -16.20 -3.65 -2.62
CA ARG A 122 -17.34 -4.20 -3.37
C ARG A 122 -17.97 -3.18 -4.34
N GLU A 123 -18.18 -1.94 -3.89
CA GLU A 123 -18.69 -0.88 -4.76
C GLU A 123 -17.70 -0.55 -5.88
N HIS A 124 -16.41 -0.60 -5.58
CA HIS A 124 -15.38 -0.39 -6.59
C HIS A 124 -15.37 -1.48 -7.67
N LEU A 125 -15.52 -2.76 -7.30
CA LEU A 125 -15.65 -3.85 -8.27
C LEU A 125 -16.87 -3.67 -9.17
N ARG A 126 -18.01 -3.27 -8.59
CA ARG A 126 -19.22 -2.95 -9.38
C ARG A 126 -18.98 -1.79 -10.34
N TYR A 127 -18.24 -0.77 -9.91
CA TYR A 127 -17.86 0.34 -10.80
C TYR A 127 -17.02 -0.19 -11.97
N LEU A 128 -16.00 -1.02 -11.72
CA LEU A 128 -15.15 -1.56 -12.79
C LEU A 128 -15.91 -2.45 -13.78
N SER A 129 -16.86 -3.28 -13.32
CA SER A 129 -17.64 -4.16 -14.19
C SER A 129 -18.47 -3.37 -15.21
N MET A 130 -19.02 -2.21 -14.80
CA MET A 130 -19.77 -1.34 -15.70
C MET A 130 -18.92 -0.84 -16.89
N PHE A 131 -17.61 -0.63 -16.72
CA PHE A 131 -16.73 -0.21 -17.82
C PHE A 131 -16.24 -1.38 -18.68
N SER A 132 -16.20 -2.59 -18.13
CA SER A 132 -15.86 -3.79 -18.92
C SER A 132 -16.97 -4.22 -19.87
N GLU A 133 -18.24 -3.92 -19.54
CA GLU A 133 -19.41 -4.28 -20.35
C GLU A 133 -19.63 -3.39 -21.58
N HIS A 134 -18.91 -2.26 -21.69
CA HIS A 134 -19.01 -1.30 -22.79
C HIS A 134 -17.85 -1.39 -23.81
N LYS A 135 -17.12 -2.51 -23.83
CA LYS A 135 -16.05 -2.80 -24.80
C LYS A 135 -16.40 -4.01 -25.65
#